data_AF-A0A9E8RYH3-F1
#
_entry.id   AF-A0A9E8RYH3-F1
#
_cell.length_a   1.000
_cell.length_b   1.000
_cell.length_c   1.000
_cell.angle_alpha   90.00
_cell.angle_beta   90.00
_cell.angle_gamma   90.00
#
_symmetry.space_group_name_H-M   'P 1'
#
loop_
_entity.id
_entity.type
_entity.pdbx_description
1 polymer ?
#
loop_
_entity_poly.entity_id
_entity_poly.type
_entity_poly.pdbx_seq_one_letter_code
_entity_poly.pdbx_strand_id
1 'polypeptide(L)'
;MNKLKKRLKNEKGMTLVELLAVLVILGIIAAIAVPMIGNIINDSKDKAILADAQMILSGAKLAYANGEGTPDSTESNKITFQKDTLKNYVDGIDSNATYSVTYDSSSNEWTVSYSELGNLKDNKYDEIKNEEKITSTQISKYLKGEDDTSTPPENNE
;
A
#
# COMPACT_ATOMS: atom_id res chain seq x y z
N MET A 1 25.94 -26.32 -57.89
CA MET A 1 25.37 -25.16 -57.18
C MET A 1 23.83 -25.28 -57.19
N ASN A 2 23.21 -26.16 -56.38
CA ASN A 2 21.74 -26.37 -56.38
C ASN A 2 21.17 -27.00 -55.09
N LYS A 3 21.87 -26.89 -53.94
CA LYS A 3 21.39 -27.45 -52.65
C LYS A 3 20.64 -26.43 -51.77
N LEU A 4 20.69 -25.14 -52.09
CA LEU A 4 20.06 -24.08 -51.29
C LEU A 4 18.55 -23.95 -51.54
N LYS A 5 18.06 -24.27 -52.75
CA LYS A 5 16.63 -24.14 -53.13
C LYS A 5 15.69 -25.20 -52.51
N LYS A 6 16.23 -26.25 -51.87
CA LYS A 6 15.41 -27.36 -51.36
C LYS A 6 14.97 -27.20 -49.89
N ARG A 7 15.51 -26.20 -49.17
CA ARG A 7 15.16 -25.96 -47.74
C ARG A 7 13.94 -25.04 -47.53
N LEU A 8 13.47 -24.34 -48.56
CA LEU A 8 12.33 -23.40 -48.47
C LEU A 8 10.95 -24.04 -48.73
N LYS A 9 10.89 -25.37 -48.92
CA LYS A 9 9.66 -26.09 -49.29
C LYS A 9 9.09 -27.01 -48.21
N ASN A 10 9.61 -26.92 -46.98
CA ASN A 10 9.19 -27.76 -45.85
C ASN A 10 8.60 -26.95 -44.68
N GLU A 11 8.11 -25.75 -44.96
CA GLU A 11 7.27 -24.96 -44.04
C GLU A 11 5.88 -25.60 -44.00
N LYS A 12 5.73 -26.71 -43.24
CA LYS A 12 4.40 -27.16 -42.83
C LYS A 12 3.86 -26.08 -41.88
N GLY A 13 3.08 -25.15 -42.41
CA GLY A 13 2.44 -24.11 -41.61
C GLY A 13 1.57 -24.74 -40.52
N MET A 14 1.56 -24.15 -39.33
CA MET A 14 0.65 -24.55 -38.27
C MET A 14 -0.79 -24.47 -38.77
N THR A 15 -1.60 -25.46 -38.42
CA THR A 15 -3.02 -25.45 -38.78
C THR A 15 -3.74 -24.40 -37.92
N LEU A 16 -4.78 -23.77 -38.46
CA LEU A 16 -5.60 -22.82 -37.68
C LEU A 16 -6.20 -23.46 -36.43
N VAL A 17 -6.48 -24.78 -36.47
CA VAL A 17 -7.02 -25.54 -35.36
C VAL A 17 -6.00 -25.66 -34.21
N GLU A 18 -4.73 -25.90 -34.51
CA GLU A 18 -3.67 -25.93 -33.49
C GLU A 18 -3.51 -24.56 -32.82
N LEU A 19 -3.50 -23.47 -33.60
CA LEU A 19 -3.43 -22.12 -33.05
C LEU A 19 -4.66 -21.81 -32.18
N LEU A 20 -5.84 -22.22 -32.62
CA LEU A 20 -7.09 -22.01 -31.90
C LEU A 20 -7.12 -22.74 -30.56
N ALA A 21 -6.68 -24.00 -30.52
CA ALA A 21 -6.63 -24.79 -29.29
C ALA A 21 -5.74 -24.14 -28.22
N VAL A 22 -4.60 -23.55 -28.62
CA VAL A 22 -3.71 -22.82 -27.71
C VAL A 22 -4.39 -21.56 -27.17
N LEU A 23 -5.06 -20.78 -28.02
CA LEU A 23 -5.77 -19.57 -27.60
C LEU A 23 -6.90 -19.86 -26.60
N VAL A 24 -7.61 -20.98 -26.77
CA VAL A 24 -8.65 -21.40 -25.81
C VAL A 24 -8.05 -21.67 -24.44
N ILE A 25 -6.94 -22.43 -24.36
CA ILE A 25 -6.27 -22.71 -23.09
C ILE A 25 -5.74 -21.43 -22.44
N LEU A 26 -5.09 -20.55 -23.22
CA LEU A 26 -4.62 -19.24 -22.74
C LEU A 26 -5.77 -18.36 -22.24
N GLY A 27 -6.93 -18.41 -22.90
CA GLY A 27 -8.12 -17.66 -22.50
C GLY A 27 -8.66 -18.12 -21.14
N ILE A 28 -8.70 -19.44 -20.89
CA ILE A 28 -9.14 -19.99 -19.60
C ILE A 28 -8.18 -19.57 -18.48
N ILE A 29 -6.86 -19.67 -18.72
CA ILE A 29 -5.85 -19.26 -17.74
C ILE A 29 -5.97 -17.75 -17.45
N ALA A 30 -6.09 -16.93 -18.49
CA ALA A 30 -6.20 -15.47 -18.36
C ALA A 30 -7.45 -15.06 -17.56
N ALA A 31 -8.58 -15.74 -17.74
CA ALA A 31 -9.82 -15.43 -17.04
C ALA A 31 -9.69 -15.55 -15.51
N ILE A 32 -8.89 -16.51 -15.00
CA ILE A 32 -8.66 -16.69 -13.56
C ILE A 32 -7.49 -15.83 -13.08
N ALA A 33 -6.43 -15.72 -13.88
CA ALA A 33 -5.20 -15.03 -13.49
C ALA A 33 -5.38 -13.52 -13.33
N VAL A 34 -6.14 -12.86 -14.21
CA VAL A 34 -6.31 -11.40 -14.20
C VAL A 34 -6.91 -10.87 -12.88
N PRO A 35 -8.07 -11.36 -12.39
CA PRO A 35 -8.62 -10.88 -11.11
C PRO A 35 -7.71 -11.21 -9.92
N MET A 36 -7.08 -12.39 -9.92
CA MET A 36 -6.17 -12.81 -8.85
C MET A 36 -4.94 -11.90 -8.74
N ILE A 37 -4.29 -11.61 -9.87
CA ILE A 37 -3.13 -10.72 -9.93
C ILE A 37 -3.54 -9.28 -9.54
N GLY A 38 -4.74 -8.84 -9.94
CA GLY A 38 -5.29 -7.55 -9.53
C GLY A 38 -5.36 -7.39 -8.02
N ASN A 39 -5.88 -8.39 -7.31
CA ASN A 39 -5.95 -8.38 -5.84
C ASN A 39 -4.55 -8.36 -5.21
N ILE A 40 -3.61 -9.20 -5.68
CA ILE A 40 -2.23 -9.22 -5.17
C ILE A 40 -1.54 -7.86 -5.34
N ILE A 41 -1.78 -7.17 -6.46
CA ILE A 41 -1.24 -5.83 -6.70
C ILE A 41 -1.85 -4.82 -5.73
N ASN A 42 -3.16 -4.87 -5.49
CA ASN A 42 -3.83 -3.99 -4.54
C ASN A 42 -3.29 -4.21 -3.12
N ASP A 43 -3.18 -5.46 -2.66
CA ASP A 43 -2.61 -5.80 -1.34
C ASP A 43 -1.17 -5.29 -1.21
N SER A 44 -0.38 -5.40 -2.29
CA SER A 44 1.01 -4.93 -2.29
C SER A 44 1.09 -3.40 -2.19
N LYS A 45 0.17 -2.68 -2.86
CA LYS A 45 0.06 -1.22 -2.75
C LYS A 45 -0.38 -0.78 -1.37
N ASP A 46 -1.38 -1.45 -0.81
CA ASP A 46 -1.91 -1.15 0.52
C ASP A 46 -0.81 -1.35 1.58
N LYS A 47 -0.05 -2.44 1.49
CA LYS A 47 1.13 -2.67 2.36
C LYS A 47 2.23 -1.63 2.17
N ALA A 48 2.47 -1.16 0.96
CA ALA A 48 3.45 -0.11 0.69
C ALA A 48 3.04 1.21 1.37
N ILE A 49 1.77 1.61 1.25
CA ILE A 49 1.23 2.81 1.93
C ILE A 49 1.36 2.69 3.45
N LEU A 50 1.06 1.52 4.02
CA LEU A 50 1.22 1.27 5.46
C LEU A 50 2.70 1.29 5.90
N ALA A 51 3.61 0.77 5.07
CA ALA A 51 5.04 0.83 5.33
C ALA A 51 5.56 2.27 5.29
N ASP A 52 5.10 3.09 4.34
CA ASP A 52 5.40 4.52 4.28
C ASP A 52 4.92 5.24 5.56
N ALA A 53 3.69 4.97 6.00
CA ALA A 53 3.17 5.49 7.26
C ALA A 53 4.03 5.06 8.46
N GLN A 54 4.53 3.82 8.47
CA GLN A 54 5.47 3.35 9.50
C GLN A 54 6.82 4.05 9.44
N MET A 55 7.34 4.35 8.24
CA MET A 55 8.57 5.12 8.06
C MET A 55 8.39 6.56 8.56
N ILE A 56 7.25 7.19 8.23
CA ILE A 56 6.86 8.52 8.72
C ILE A 56 6.81 8.54 10.25
N LEU A 57 6.17 7.55 10.86
CA LEU A 57 6.11 7.39 12.31
C LEU A 57 7.51 7.23 12.93
N SER A 58 8.35 6.37 12.35
CA SER A 58 9.72 6.13 12.82
C SER A 58 10.56 7.42 12.76
N GLY A 59 10.41 8.18 11.67
CA GLY A 59 11.05 9.49 11.51
C GLY A 59 10.60 10.49 12.56
N ALA A 60 9.30 10.54 12.88
CA ALA A 60 8.77 11.42 13.93
C ALA A 60 9.30 11.05 15.33
N LYS A 61 9.42 9.76 15.64
CA LYS A 61 10.02 9.30 16.89
C LYS A 61 11.49 9.70 17.02
N LEU A 62 12.23 9.68 15.91
CA LEU A 62 13.62 10.13 15.88
C LEU A 62 13.72 11.66 16.04
N ALA A 63 12.86 12.41 15.34
CA ALA A 63 12.76 13.87 15.48
C ALA A 63 12.42 14.27 16.93
N TYR A 64 11.49 13.56 17.57
CA TYR A 64 11.14 13.76 18.97
C TYR A 64 12.32 13.50 19.91
N ALA A 65 13.08 12.42 19.67
CA ALA A 65 14.28 12.13 20.45
C ALA A 65 15.36 13.22 20.31
N ASN A 66 15.37 13.94 19.18
CA ASN A 66 16.23 15.09 18.94
C ASN A 66 15.66 16.42 19.48
N GLY A 67 14.50 16.40 20.14
CA GLY A 67 13.85 17.58 20.70
C GLY A 67 13.16 18.47 19.66
N GLU A 68 12.90 17.94 18.46
CA GLU A 68 12.08 18.62 17.45
C GLU A 68 10.58 18.37 17.68
N GLY A 69 9.75 19.08 16.92
CA GLY A 69 8.29 19.03 17.02
C GLY A 69 7.72 20.31 17.60
N THR A 70 6.45 20.56 17.27
CA THR A 70 5.73 21.77 17.69
C THR A 70 4.67 21.36 18.70
N PRO A 71 4.77 21.81 19.97
CA PRO A 71 3.70 21.62 20.95
C PRO A 71 2.41 22.27 20.45
N ASP A 72 1.28 21.63 20.69
CA ASP A 72 -0.02 22.19 20.36
C ASP A 72 -0.33 23.39 21.28
N SER A 73 -0.86 24.46 20.71
CA SER A 73 -1.15 25.70 21.45
C SER A 73 -2.36 25.60 22.38
N THR A 74 -3.24 24.63 22.12
CA THR A 74 -4.48 24.38 22.86
C THR A 74 -4.37 23.18 23.79
N GLU A 75 -3.62 22.16 23.40
CA GLU A 75 -3.46 20.91 24.13
C GLU A 75 -1.98 20.64 24.47
N SER A 76 -1.53 21.08 25.66
CA SER A 76 -0.11 20.97 26.06
C SER A 76 0.45 19.54 26.10
N ASN A 77 -0.40 18.51 26.05
CA ASN A 77 -0.03 17.09 25.96
C ASN A 77 0.24 16.62 24.53
N LYS A 78 0.01 17.46 23.51
CA LYS A 78 0.18 17.09 22.11
C LYS A 78 1.39 17.77 21.49
N ILE A 79 2.15 17.00 20.72
CA ILE A 79 3.28 17.50 19.94
C ILE A 79 3.09 17.04 18.50
N THR A 80 3.18 17.98 17.56
CA THR A 80 2.98 17.71 16.13
C THR A 80 4.27 17.90 15.34
N PHE A 81 4.53 16.98 14.42
CA PHE A 81 5.67 16.94 13.51
C PHE A 81 5.14 17.13 12.09
N GLN A 82 5.43 18.27 11.50
CA GLN A 82 4.99 18.58 10.14
C GLN A 82 5.95 17.96 9.11
N LYS A 83 5.47 17.78 7.87
CA LYS A 83 6.27 17.31 6.73
C LYS A 83 7.65 17.99 6.62
N ASP A 84 7.69 19.30 6.80
CA ASP A 84 8.94 20.09 6.71
C ASP A 84 9.99 19.72 7.75
N THR A 85 9.57 19.32 8.95
CA THR A 85 10.45 18.79 9.99
C THR A 85 10.89 17.39 9.60
N LEU A 86 9.93 16.55 9.20
CA LEU A 86 10.13 15.13 8.94
C LEU A 86 10.96 14.84 7.69
N LYS A 87 11.06 15.76 6.72
CA LYS A 87 11.88 15.56 5.50
C LYS A 87 13.36 15.27 5.76
N ASN A 88 13.88 15.63 6.94
CA ASN A 88 15.25 15.33 7.34
C ASN A 88 15.41 13.91 7.94
N TYR A 89 14.29 13.23 8.18
CA TYR A 89 14.20 11.97 8.92
C TYR A 89 13.65 10.82 8.09
N VAL A 90 12.98 11.12 6.97
CA VAL A 90 12.33 10.14 6.11
C VAL A 90 12.74 10.35 4.67
N ASP A 91 12.90 9.26 3.92
CA ASP A 91 13.25 9.26 2.50
C ASP A 91 12.28 8.33 1.74
N GLY A 92 12.13 8.54 0.44
CA GLY A 92 11.30 7.70 -0.43
C GLY A 92 9.78 7.93 -0.35
N ILE A 93 9.32 8.88 0.46
CA ILE A 93 7.90 9.27 0.54
C ILE A 93 7.56 10.22 -0.61
N ASP A 94 6.36 10.09 -1.20
CA ASP A 94 5.91 10.98 -2.28
C ASP A 94 6.02 12.46 -1.87
N SER A 95 6.71 13.24 -2.70
CA SER A 95 6.91 14.67 -2.51
C SER A 95 5.60 15.46 -2.56
N ASN A 96 4.57 14.94 -3.22
CA ASN A 96 3.24 15.56 -3.30
C ASN A 96 2.33 15.17 -2.13
N ALA A 97 2.60 14.06 -1.45
CA ALA A 97 1.74 13.61 -0.36
C ALA A 97 1.84 14.53 0.85
N THR A 98 0.72 14.78 1.52
CA THR A 98 0.70 15.55 2.76
C THR A 98 0.73 14.60 3.95
N TYR A 99 1.64 14.85 4.89
CA TYR A 99 1.72 14.06 6.11
C TYR A 99 2.17 14.87 7.31
N SER A 100 1.70 14.44 8.47
CA SER A 100 2.12 14.91 9.77
C SER A 100 1.99 13.79 10.80
N VAL A 101 2.69 13.91 11.92
CA VAL A 101 2.57 12.99 13.04
C VAL A 101 2.24 13.77 14.30
N THR A 102 1.32 13.27 15.10
CA THR A 102 1.00 13.82 16.42
C THR A 102 1.30 12.77 17.46
N TYR A 103 2.05 13.17 18.49
CA TYR A 103 2.22 12.39 19.71
C TYR A 103 1.35 13.00 20.81
N ASP A 104 0.50 12.18 21.43
CA ASP A 104 -0.30 12.56 22.60
C ASP A 104 0.27 11.87 23.85
N SER A 105 0.83 12.67 24.77
CA SER A 105 1.42 12.16 26.00
C SER A 105 0.39 11.68 27.03
N SER A 106 -0.89 12.05 26.89
CA SER A 106 -1.96 11.62 27.79
C SER A 106 -2.36 10.16 27.54
N SER A 107 -2.49 9.78 26.26
CA SER A 107 -2.77 8.40 25.84
C SER A 107 -1.50 7.59 25.54
N ASN A 108 -0.34 8.25 25.50
CA ASN A 108 0.93 7.69 25.04
C ASN A 108 0.83 7.08 23.62
N GLU A 109 0.08 7.75 22.75
CA GLU A 109 -0.24 7.27 21.41
C GLU A 109 0.35 8.18 20.33
N TRP A 110 0.81 7.57 19.25
CA TRP A 110 1.28 8.27 18.06
C TRP A 110 0.27 8.08 16.93
N THR A 111 -0.12 9.18 16.29
CA THR A 111 -1.06 9.19 15.17
C THR A 111 -0.40 9.82 13.96
N VAL A 112 -0.36 9.08 12.86
CA VAL A 112 0.12 9.56 11.56
C VAL A 112 -1.09 10.04 10.76
N SER A 113 -1.07 11.28 10.29
CA SER A 113 -1.97 11.75 9.22
C SER A 113 -1.21 11.66 7.91
N TYR A 114 -1.74 10.97 6.90
CA TYR A 114 -1.06 10.75 5.62
C TYR A 114 -2.07 10.62 4.48
N SER A 115 -1.99 11.50 3.48
CA SER A 115 -2.97 11.58 2.39
C SER A 115 -3.11 10.31 1.56
N GLU A 116 -2.04 9.53 1.43
CA GLU A 116 -2.10 8.29 0.64
C GLU A 116 -2.92 7.18 1.33
N LEU A 117 -3.25 7.31 2.62
CA LEU A 117 -4.16 6.37 3.29
C LEU A 117 -5.55 6.37 2.63
N GLY A 118 -5.98 7.48 2.03
CA GLY A 118 -7.22 7.57 1.24
C GLY A 118 -7.23 6.65 0.02
N ASN A 119 -6.05 6.22 -0.45
CA ASN A 119 -5.90 5.39 -1.66
C ASN A 119 -6.00 3.88 -1.40
N LEU A 120 -6.10 3.45 -0.13
CA LEU A 120 -6.24 2.05 0.27
C LEU A 120 -7.47 1.40 -0.38
N LYS A 121 -7.30 0.14 -0.82
CA LYS A 121 -8.31 -0.58 -1.62
C LYS A 121 -9.09 -1.61 -0.83
N ASP A 122 -8.48 -2.26 0.16
CA ASP A 122 -9.17 -3.24 0.99
C ASP A 122 -10.12 -2.56 2.00
N ASN A 123 -11.35 -3.07 2.11
CA ASN A 123 -12.39 -2.54 2.99
C ASN A 123 -12.01 -2.62 4.47
N LYS A 124 -11.08 -3.50 4.85
CA LYS A 124 -10.58 -3.56 6.24
C LYS A 124 -9.88 -2.28 6.71
N TYR A 125 -9.58 -1.38 5.77
CA TYR A 125 -8.96 -0.08 6.02
C TYR A 125 -9.94 1.08 5.97
N ASP A 126 -11.26 0.85 5.89
CA ASP A 126 -12.24 1.92 5.69
C ASP A 126 -12.18 3.02 6.76
N GLU A 127 -11.92 2.67 8.02
CA GLU A 127 -11.74 3.65 9.11
C GLU A 127 -10.55 4.59 8.85
N ILE A 128 -9.36 4.03 8.65
CA ILE A 128 -8.12 4.79 8.45
C ILE A 128 -8.09 5.54 7.11
N LYS A 129 -8.80 5.02 6.11
CA LYS A 129 -8.92 5.59 4.77
C LYS A 129 -9.76 6.85 4.78
N ASN A 130 -10.91 6.82 5.46
CA ASN A 130 -11.83 7.96 5.50
C ASN A 130 -11.27 9.12 6.33
N GLU A 131 -10.51 8.81 7.38
CA GLU A 131 -9.90 9.82 8.23
C GLU A 131 -8.51 10.26 7.77
N GLU A 132 -7.91 9.53 6.81
CA GLU A 132 -6.51 9.66 6.40
C GLU A 132 -5.54 9.65 7.59
N LYS A 133 -5.89 8.87 8.61
CA LYS A 133 -5.18 8.79 9.89
C LYS A 133 -5.02 7.36 10.34
N ILE A 134 -3.88 7.07 10.95
CA ILE A 134 -3.58 5.75 11.48
C ILE A 134 -2.71 5.85 12.73
N THR A 135 -3.06 5.09 13.77
CA THR A 135 -2.28 5.06 15.01
C THR A 135 -1.12 4.07 14.94
N SER A 136 -0.10 4.24 15.79
CA SER A 136 1.02 3.30 15.85
C SER A 136 0.60 1.87 16.18
N THR A 137 -0.49 1.72 16.94
CA THR A 137 -1.08 0.42 17.28
C THR A 137 -1.69 -0.21 16.03
N GLN A 138 -2.51 0.53 15.29
CA GLN A 138 -3.11 0.10 14.03
C GLN A 138 -2.05 -0.25 12.97
N ILE A 139 -1.02 0.58 12.77
CA ILE A 139 0.10 0.28 11.84
C ILE A 139 0.70 -1.09 12.18
N SER A 140 1.03 -1.32 13.46
CA SER A 140 1.68 -2.56 13.89
C SER A 140 0.78 -3.80 13.71
N LYS A 141 -0.54 -3.64 13.92
CA LYS A 141 -1.54 -4.69 13.73
C LYS A 141 -1.66 -5.07 12.25
N TYR A 142 -1.88 -4.08 11.37
CA TYR A 142 -2.07 -4.33 9.95
C TYR A 142 -0.82 -4.88 9.25
N LEU A 143 0.38 -4.42 9.63
CA LEU A 143 1.62 -4.92 9.04
C LEU A 143 1.99 -6.34 9.48
N LYS A 144 1.51 -6.78 10.65
CA LYS A 144 1.63 -8.18 11.09
C LYS A 144 0.63 -9.12 10.40
N GLY A 145 -0.33 -8.56 9.65
CA GLY A 145 -1.42 -9.34 9.06
C GLY A 145 -2.43 -9.85 10.09
N GLU A 146 -2.50 -9.20 11.27
CA GLU A 146 -3.56 -9.45 12.24
C GLU A 146 -4.81 -8.67 11.77
N ASP A 147 -5.63 -9.31 10.94
CA ASP A 147 -6.92 -8.73 10.55
C ASP A 147 -7.80 -8.56 11.80
N ASP A 148 -8.53 -7.44 11.88
CA ASP A 148 -9.46 -7.18 12.97
C ASP A 148 -10.64 -8.15 12.90
N THR A 149 -10.54 -9.30 13.56
CA THR A 149 -11.71 -10.15 13.82
C THR A 149 -12.48 -9.67 15.07
N SER A 150 -12.21 -8.49 15.61
CA SER A 150 -12.76 -8.02 16.89
C SER A 150 -13.77 -6.87 16.79
N THR A 151 -14.04 -6.31 15.61
CA THR A 151 -15.19 -5.43 15.40
C THR A 151 -16.36 -6.25 14.87
N PRO A 152 -17.38 -6.57 15.69
CA PRO A 152 -18.61 -7.16 15.19
C PRO A 152 -19.20 -6.23 14.12
N PRO A 153 -19.91 -6.75 13.11
CA PRO A 153 -20.71 -5.89 12.24
C PRO A 153 -21.59 -5.01 13.12
N GLU A 154 -21.50 -3.70 12.90
CA GLU A 154 -22.40 -2.74 13.51
C GLU A 154 -23.81 -3.07 12.97
N ASN A 155 -24.60 -3.71 13.82
CA ASN A 155 -25.98 -4.06 13.52
C ASN A 155 -26.79 -2.75 13.49
N ASN A 156 -26.91 -2.14 12.32
CA ASN A 156 -27.91 -1.10 12.11
C ASN A 156 -29.30 -1.75 12.06
N GLU A 157 -29.99 -1.73 13.21
CA GLU A 157 -31.45 -1.88 13.32
C GLU A 157 -32.20 -0.75 12.60
#